data_AF-A0A970SRS6-F1
#
_entry.id   AF-A0A970SRS6-F1
#
_cell.length_a   1.000
_cell.length_b   1.000
_cell.length_c   1.000
_cell.angle_alpha   90.00
_cell.angle_beta   90.00
_cell.angle_gamma   90.00
#
_symmetry.space_group_name_H-M   'P 1'
#
loop_
_entity.id
_entity.type
_entity.pdbx_description
1 polymer ?
#
loop_
_entity_poly.entity_id
_entity_poly.type
_entity_poly.pdbx_seq_one_letter_code
_entity_poly.pdbx_strand_id
1 'polypeptide(L)'
;SGGGSQSDEICQITADMFNKPIYRIQTYEACGLGSSIIAFVSLGIFENYEEAIQKMVHYKDTFYPQEKNYKIYNDYYHKIYKKVYKQLKPLYKQLRVINKINNSNN
;
A
#
# COMPACT_ATOMS: atom_id res chain seq x y z
N SER A 1 3.66 -0.25 5.28
CA SER A 1 3.85 0.76 6.33
C SER A 1 2.58 1.57 6.50
N GLY A 2 2.45 2.31 7.60
CA GLY A 2 1.23 3.05 7.95
C GLY A 2 0.17 2.20 8.66
N GLY A 3 -0.95 2.83 9.06
CA GLY A 3 -1.96 2.24 9.94
C GLY A 3 -2.54 0.91 9.46
N GLY A 4 -2.74 0.74 8.15
CA GLY A 4 -3.22 -0.53 7.58
C GLY A 4 -2.25 -1.70 7.73
N SER A 5 -0.94 -1.44 7.86
CA SER A 5 0.06 -2.51 8.07
C SER A 5 0.19 -2.97 9.53
N GLN A 6 -0.53 -2.33 10.45
CA GLN A 6 -0.59 -2.77 11.85
C GLN A 6 -1.50 -3.98 12.05
N SER A 7 -2.48 -4.19 11.16
CA SER A 7 -3.37 -5.36 11.21
C SER A 7 -2.82 -6.50 10.37
N ASP A 8 -2.70 -7.66 11.00
CA ASP A 8 -2.28 -8.91 10.36
C ASP A 8 -3.29 -9.33 9.30
N GLU A 9 -4.58 -9.10 9.57
CA GLU A 9 -5.68 -9.41 8.67
C GLU A 9 -5.60 -8.56 7.40
N ILE A 10 -5.37 -7.25 7.53
CA ILE A 10 -5.22 -6.36 6.36
C ILE A 10 -3.99 -6.76 5.54
N CYS A 11 -2.88 -7.12 6.19
CA CYS A 11 -1.69 -7.63 5.51
C CYS A 11 -1.97 -8.94 4.76
N GLN A 12 -2.69 -9.88 5.37
CA GLN A 12 -3.05 -11.15 4.73
C GLN A 12 -4.02 -10.94 3.57
N ILE A 13 -5.06 -10.12 3.73
CA ILE A 13 -6.00 -9.77 2.67
C ILE A 13 -5.26 -9.15 1.49
N THR A 14 -4.30 -8.26 1.77
CA THR A 14 -3.47 -7.65 0.73
C THR A 14 -2.62 -8.68 0.00
N ALA A 15 -1.97 -9.59 0.71
CA ALA A 15 -1.19 -10.68 0.12
C ALA A 15 -2.06 -11.55 -0.79
N ASP A 16 -3.23 -11.95 -0.28
CA ASP A 16 -4.21 -12.78 -1.01
C ASP A 16 -4.76 -12.08 -2.24
N MET A 17 -5.12 -10.80 -2.14
CA MET A 17 -5.65 -10.01 -3.27
C MET A 17 -4.62 -9.83 -4.40
N PHE A 18 -3.36 -9.56 -4.05
CA PHE A 18 -2.29 -9.31 -5.03
C PHE A 18 -1.56 -10.58 -5.48
N ASN A 19 -1.83 -11.72 -4.85
CA ASN A 19 -1.12 -12.98 -5.05
C ASN A 19 0.40 -12.82 -4.96
N LYS A 20 0.86 -12.04 -3.97
CA LYS A 20 2.28 -11.74 -3.73
C LYS A 20 2.54 -11.74 -2.23
N PRO A 21 3.73 -12.18 -1.79
CA PRO A 21 4.10 -12.09 -0.39
C PRO A 21 4.17 -10.62 0.04
N ILE A 22 3.64 -10.33 1.23
CA ILE A 22 3.74 -9.04 1.88
C ILE A 22 4.74 -9.14 3.03
N TYR A 23 5.75 -8.28 2.98
CA TYR A 23 6.77 -8.20 4.02
C TYR A 23 6.47 -7.02 4.93
N ARG A 24 6.34 -7.28 6.22
CA ARG A 24 6.23 -6.26 7.24
C ARG A 24 7.56 -6.14 7.96
N ILE A 25 8.11 -4.92 7.96
CA ILE A 25 9.34 -4.61 8.69
C ILE A 25 9.04 -4.36 10.17
N GLN A 26 10.08 -4.30 10.99
CA GLN A 26 9.99 -4.15 12.45
C GLN A 26 9.33 -2.85 12.92
N THR A 27 9.15 -1.88 12.02
CA THR A 27 8.52 -0.59 12.30
C THR A 27 7.36 -0.29 11.35
N TYR A 28 6.34 0.38 11.86
CA TYR A 28 5.23 0.88 11.04
C TYR A 28 5.58 2.20 10.33
N GLU A 29 6.63 2.88 10.78
CA GLU A 29 7.11 4.18 10.31
C GLU A 29 8.23 4.03 9.27
N ALA A 30 7.91 3.48 8.10
CA ALA A 30 8.90 3.30 7.04
C ALA A 30 9.48 4.63 6.52
N CYS A 31 8.71 5.72 6.59
CA CYS A 31 9.19 7.05 6.17
C CYS A 31 10.29 7.55 7.10
N GLY A 32 10.08 7.48 8.42
CA GLY A 32 11.09 7.84 9.41
C GLY A 32 12.35 6.99 9.27
N LEU A 33 12.19 5.67 9.09
CA LEU A 33 13.32 4.77 8.87
C LEU A 33 14.14 5.15 7.62
N GLY A 34 13.47 5.47 6.51
CA GLY A 34 14.13 5.91 5.27
C GLY A 34 14.90 7.22 5.45
N SER A 35 14.32 8.20 6.14
CA SER A 35 15.01 9.45 6.46
C SER A 35 16.25 9.20 7.33
N SER A 36 16.15 8.31 8.32
CA SER A 36 17.30 7.95 9.16
C SER A 36 18.41 7.26 8.36
N ILE A 37 18.09 6.34 7.45
CA ILE A 37 19.07 5.68 6.57
C ILE A 37 19.90 6.73 5.80
N ILE A 38 19.24 7.72 5.19
CA ILE A 38 19.91 8.79 4.44
C ILE A 38 20.82 9.61 5.36
N ALA A 39 20.34 9.95 6.56
CA ALA A 39 21.12 10.71 7.53
C ALA A 39 22.38 9.97 7.97
N PHE A 40 22.28 8.67 8.29
CA PHE A 40 23.43 7.87 8.73
C PHE A 40 24.49 7.69 7.64
N VAL A 41 24.08 7.50 6.38
CA VAL A 41 25.02 7.47 5.24
C VAL A 41 25.67 8.84 5.05
N SER A 42 24.91 9.93 5.14
CA SER A 42 25.42 11.30 4.98
C SER A 42 26.42 11.70 6.08
N LEU A 43 26.27 11.12 7.27
CA LEU A 43 27.19 11.31 8.40
C LEU A 43 28.41 10.38 8.34
N GLY A 44 28.51 9.51 7.32
CA GLY A 44 29.60 8.54 7.18
C GLY A 44 29.59 7.42 8.21
N ILE A 45 28.46 7.20 8.89
CA ILE A 45 28.30 6.12 9.88
C ILE A 45 28.17 4.76 9.18
N PHE A 46 27.54 4.74 8.01
CA PHE A 46 27.56 3.60 7.10
C PHE A 46 28.28 4.02 5.81
N GLU A 47 29.05 3.09 5.24
CA GLU A 47 29.85 3.31 4.03
C GLU A 47 28.97 3.60 2.82
N ASN A 48 27.80 2.95 2.76
CA ASN A 48 26.86 3.09 1.66
C ASN A 48 25.43 2.73 2.10
N TYR A 49 24.47 2.95 1.20
CA TYR A 49 23.06 2.65 1.44
C TYR A 49 22.78 1.17 1.65
N GLU A 50 23.54 0.28 1.00
CA GLU A 50 23.32 -1.17 1.09
C GLU A 50 23.65 -1.65 2.51
N GLU A 51 24.77 -1.21 3.08
CA GLU A 51 25.14 -1.46 4.46
C GLU A 51 24.07 -0.90 5.43
N ALA A 52 23.66 0.36 5.24
CA ALA A 52 22.65 0.99 6.07
C ALA A 52 21.32 0.23 6.03
N ILE A 53 20.87 -0.21 4.86
CA ILE A 53 19.64 -1.01 4.70
C ILE A 53 19.79 -2.35 5.42
N GLN A 54 20.90 -3.06 5.24
CA GLN A 54 21.15 -4.35 5.90
C GLN A 54 21.15 -4.24 7.43
N LYS A 55 21.65 -3.12 7.97
CA LYS A 55 21.76 -2.89 9.42
C LYS A 55 20.50 -2.31 10.05
N MET A 56 19.67 -1.61 9.26
CA MET A 56 18.52 -0.86 9.79
C MET A 56 17.15 -1.44 9.41
N VAL A 57 17.04 -2.21 8.33
CA VAL A 57 15.76 -2.78 7.86
C VAL A 57 15.71 -4.26 8.22
N HIS A 58 14.71 -4.63 9.04
CA HIS A 58 14.54 -6.01 9.47
C HIS A 58 13.11 -6.45 9.19
N TYR A 59 12.95 -7.54 8.43
CA TYR A 59 11.64 -8.16 8.26
C TYR A 59 11.21 -8.79 9.58
N LYS A 60 10.00 -8.46 10.01
CA LYS A 60 9.37 -9.02 11.21
C LYS A 60 8.43 -10.16 10.83
N ASP A 61 7.51 -9.89 9.92
CA ASP A 61 6.47 -10.83 9.52
C ASP A 61 6.39 -10.92 8.01
N THR A 62 6.06 -12.12 7.51
CA THR A 62 5.80 -12.36 6.09
C THR A 62 4.44 -13.03 5.93
N PHE A 63 3.60 -12.42 5.10
CA PHE A 63 2.26 -12.92 4.79
C PHE A 63 2.29 -13.49 3.38
N TYR A 64 2.12 -14.80 3.27
CA TYR A 64 2.09 -15.51 1.99
C TYR A 64 0.65 -15.60 1.47
N PRO A 65 0.44 -15.46 0.15
CA PRO A 65 -0.89 -15.54 -0.43
C PRO A 65 -1.48 -16.95 -0.27
N GLN A 66 -2.75 -17.01 0.08
CA GLN A 66 -3.54 -18.23 0.09
C GLN A 66 -4.30 -18.36 -1.23
N GLU A 67 -4.01 -19.41 -1.99
CA GLU A 67 -4.60 -19.63 -3.33
C GLU A 67 -6.14 -19.61 -3.32
N LYS A 68 -6.75 -20.18 -2.27
CA LYS A 68 -8.20 -20.19 -2.07
C LYS A 68 -8.77 -18.77 -2.01
N ASN A 69 -8.15 -17.89 -1.23
CA ASN A 69 -8.60 -16.52 -1.03
C ASN A 69 -8.31 -15.68 -2.28
N TYR A 70 -7.15 -15.88 -2.92
CA TYR A 70 -6.84 -15.23 -4.19
C TYR A 70 -7.92 -15.48 -5.24
N LYS A 71 -8.37 -16.73 -5.41
CA LYS A 71 -9.45 -17.07 -6.36
C LYS A 71 -10.73 -16.29 -6.08
N ILE A 72 -11.12 -16.20 -4.80
CA ILE A 72 -12.31 -15.47 -4.35
C ILE A 72 -12.16 -13.96 -4.65
N TYR A 73 -11.05 -13.35 -4.27
CA TYR A 73 -10.80 -11.93 -4.52
C TYR A 73 -10.69 -11.61 -6.01
N ASN A 74 -10.06 -12.48 -6.78
CA ASN A 74 -9.96 -12.34 -8.23
C ASN A 74 -11.35 -12.37 -8.89
N ASP A 75 -12.22 -13.28 -8.46
CA ASP A 75 -13.61 -13.34 -8.92
C ASP A 75 -14.38 -12.07 -8.56
N TYR A 76 -14.31 -11.58 -7.33
CA TYR A 76 -14.95 -10.32 -6.95
C TYR A 76 -14.43 -9.15 -7.78
N TYR A 77 -13.11 -9.07 -7.99
CA TYR A 77 -12.50 -8.00 -8.77
C TYR A 77 -12.97 -8.00 -10.23
N HIS A 78 -12.89 -9.15 -10.90
CA HIS A 78 -13.20 -9.27 -12.32
C HIS A 78 -14.70 -9.30 -12.63
N LYS A 79 -15.48 -10.03 -11.84
CA LYS A 79 -16.92 -10.24 -12.11
C LYS A 79 -17.78 -9.07 -11.65
N ILE A 80 -17.39 -8.39 -10.56
CA ILE A 80 -18.21 -7.38 -9.89
C ILE A 80 -17.54 -6.01 -9.91
N TYR A 81 -16.40 -5.85 -9.21
CA TYR A 81 -15.81 -4.53 -8.94
C TYR A 81 -15.50 -3.74 -10.21
N LYS A 82 -14.90 -4.37 -11.24
CA LYS A 82 -14.62 -3.70 -12.52
C LYS A 82 -15.86 -3.13 -13.19
N LYS A 83 -17.00 -3.84 -13.10
CA LYS A 83 -18.27 -3.39 -13.69
C LYS A 83 -18.82 -2.19 -12.93
N VAL A 84 -18.84 -2.28 -11.60
CA VAL A 84 -19.28 -1.20 -10.71
C VAL A 84 -18.44 0.06 -10.95
N TYR A 85 -17.11 -0.07 -10.92
CA TYR A 85 -16.21 1.07 -11.15
C TYR A 85 -16.42 1.71 -12.52
N LYS A 86 -16.61 0.90 -13.58
CA LYS A 86 -16.88 1.40 -14.93
C LYS A 86 -18.16 2.24 -15.00
N GLN A 87 -19.21 1.84 -14.27
CA GLN A 87 -20.48 2.56 -14.22
C GLN A 87 -20.40 3.83 -13.34
N LEU A 88 -19.73 3.75 -12.19
CA LEU A 88 -19.65 4.88 -11.26
C LEU A 88 -18.68 5.98 -11.74
N LYS A 89 -17.61 5.63 -12.45
CA LYS A 89 -16.60 6.58 -12.92
C LYS A 89 -17.18 7.78 -13.71
N PRO A 90 -18.05 7.61 -14.73
CA PRO A 90 -18.66 8.75 -15.42
C PRO A 90 -19.59 9.56 -14.52
N LEU A 91 -20.33 8.93 -13.61
CA LEU A 91 -21.21 9.63 -12.67
C LEU A 91 -20.42 10.53 -11.71
N TYR A 92 -19.31 10.03 -11.16
CA TYR A 92 -18.41 10.86 -10.35
C TYR A 92 -17.78 12.02 -11.14
N LYS A 93 -17.50 11.84 -12.44
CA LYS A 93 -17.04 12.95 -13.29
C LYS A 93 -18.11 14.03 -13.45
N GLN A 94 -19.36 13.64 -13.70
CA GLN A 94 -20.47 14.57 -13.82
C GLN A 94 -20.70 15.32 -12.51
N LEU A 95 -20.73 14.61 -11.38
CA LEU A 95 -20.85 15.20 -10.05
C LEU A 95 -19.75 16.25 -9.79
N ARG A 96 -18.50 15.95 -10.16
CA ARG A 96 -17.39 16.90 -10.03
C ARG A 96 -17.57 18.15 -10.88
N VAL A 97 -18.10 18.03 -12.10
CA VAL A 97 -18.36 19.18 -12.99
C VAL A 97 -19.45 20.07 -12.37
N ILE A 98 -20.55 19.48 -11.91
CA ILE A 98 -21.66 20.21 -11.27
C ILE A 98 -21.16 20.97 -10.04
N ASN A 99 -20.41 20.30 -9.15
CA ASN A 99 -19.86 20.94 -7.95
C ASN A 99 -18.90 22.09 -8.30
N LYS A 100 -18.13 21.98 -9.38
CA LYS A 100 -17.23 23.06 -9.81
C LYS A 100 -17.99 24.28 -10.33
N ILE A 101 -19.06 24.08 -11.10
CA ILE A 101 -19.93 25.17 -11.59
C ILE A 101 -20.57 25.90 -10.41
N ASN A 102 -21.16 25.16 -9.47
CA ASN A 102 -21.83 25.76 -8.31
C ASN A 102 -20.86 26.52 -7.39
N ASN A 103 -19.62 26.05 -7.24
CA ASN A 103 -18.59 26.74 -6.45
C ASN A 103 -17.90 27.91 -7.16
N SER A 104 -18.11 28.09 -8.48
CA SER A 104 -17.55 29.21 -9.25
C SER A 104 -18.57 30.34 -9.46
N ASN A 105 -19.85 30.06 -9.20
CA ASN A 105 -20.97 31.00 -9.26
C ASN A 105 -21.34 31.59 -7.88
N ASN A 106 -20.58 31.24 -6.84
CA ASN A 106 -20.55 31.86 -5.51
C ASN A 106 -19.19 32.53 -5.32
#